data_AF-A0A7R8AV81-F1
#
_entry.id   AF-A0A7R8AV81-F1
#
_cell.length_a   1.000
_cell.length_b   1.000
_cell.length_c   1.000
_cell.angle_alpha   90.00
_cell.angle_beta   90.00
_cell.angle_gamma   90.00
#
_symmetry.space_group_name_H-M   'P 1'
#
loop_
_entity.id
_entity.type
_entity.pdbx_description
1 polymer ?
#
loop_
_entity_poly.entity_id
_entity_poly.type
_entity_poly.pdbx_seq_one_letter_code
_entity_poly.pdbx_strand_id
1 'polypeptide(L)'
;MAARALIASLAATAAATPLNPTATKLAPRDVIDHDAVVGFDETVPDSTVGQQYLAYQPYLYVEDGCVPFPAVDADGNTSGGLQPSGSPSSDCDSSTGQVYARSTISDGSVSTYGAGIMYSWYMPKDSPSTGLGHRNDWEGVIVWLSDKSSTTADNIAAVCPSAHGEWNCDTDGFTLDGTRPLIKYSSTWPVNHQMDLTDEVGGTQPLIAWESLPEVARQALQDADFGDATVPLKDNTFGGNLESATY
;
A
#
# COMPACT_ATOMS: atom_id res chain seq x y z
N MET A 1 11.13 44.12 -78.20
CA MET A 1 11.83 43.21 -77.27
C MET A 1 11.08 43.22 -75.96
N ALA A 2 10.29 42.17 -75.68
CA ALA A 2 9.59 41.99 -74.41
C ALA A 2 9.97 40.60 -73.90
N ALA A 3 10.80 40.55 -72.87
CA ALA A 3 11.25 39.30 -72.25
C ALA A 3 10.22 38.87 -71.19
N ARG A 4 9.63 37.70 -71.38
CA ARG A 4 8.75 37.03 -70.41
C ARG A 4 9.62 36.37 -69.35
N ALA A 5 9.47 36.78 -68.09
CA ALA A 5 10.04 36.08 -66.94
C ALA A 5 9.11 34.94 -66.53
N LEU A 6 9.61 33.70 -66.56
CA LEU A 6 8.97 32.54 -65.92
C LEU A 6 9.33 32.55 -64.43
N ILE A 7 8.32 32.59 -63.56
CA ILE A 7 8.48 32.34 -62.13
C ILE A 7 8.25 30.83 -61.92
N ALA A 8 9.31 30.11 -61.58
CA ALA A 8 9.24 28.71 -61.17
C ALA A 8 8.92 28.64 -59.67
N SER A 9 7.76 28.09 -59.32
CA SER A 9 7.34 27.81 -57.95
C SER A 9 8.04 26.55 -57.42
N LEU A 10 8.90 26.70 -56.41
CA LEU A 10 9.41 25.58 -55.62
C LEU A 10 8.29 25.09 -54.67
N ALA A 11 7.77 23.89 -54.90
CA ALA A 11 6.95 23.19 -53.93
C ALA A 11 7.87 22.52 -52.89
N ALA A 12 7.81 22.98 -51.64
CA ALA A 12 8.47 22.32 -50.52
C ALA A 12 7.61 21.14 -50.06
N THR A 13 8.07 19.92 -50.31
CA THR A 13 7.48 18.70 -49.77
C THR A 13 7.92 18.52 -48.32
N ALA A 14 7.01 18.78 -47.37
CA ALA A 14 7.20 18.39 -45.98
C ALA A 14 7.11 16.86 -45.88
N ALA A 15 8.23 16.19 -45.64
CA ALA A 15 8.24 14.77 -45.32
C ALA A 15 7.73 14.59 -43.89
N ALA A 16 6.48 14.13 -43.75
CA ALA A 16 5.95 13.69 -42.46
C ALA A 16 6.63 12.36 -42.08
N THR A 17 7.51 12.38 -41.09
CA THR A 17 8.00 11.17 -40.44
C THR A 17 6.85 10.53 -39.66
N PRO A 18 6.49 9.25 -39.90
CA PRO A 18 5.49 8.59 -39.09
C PRO A 18 6.02 8.46 -37.66
N LEU A 19 5.29 9.03 -36.70
CA LEU A 19 5.45 8.68 -35.30
C LEU A 19 5.08 7.20 -35.19
N ASN A 20 6.06 6.33 -34.99
CA ASN A 20 5.79 4.98 -34.52
C ASN A 20 5.42 5.13 -33.03
N PRO A 21 4.16 4.90 -32.62
CA PRO A 21 3.93 4.61 -31.22
C PRO A 21 4.68 3.31 -30.97
N THR A 22 5.80 3.37 -30.24
CA THR A 22 6.23 2.20 -29.49
C THR A 22 5.07 1.89 -28.56
N ALA A 23 4.20 1.00 -29.01
CA ALA A 23 3.31 0.28 -28.12
C ALA A 23 4.25 -0.36 -27.10
N THR A 24 4.28 0.20 -25.90
CA THR A 24 4.82 -0.46 -24.73
C THR A 24 4.10 -1.80 -24.71
N LYS A 25 4.83 -2.85 -25.05
CA LYS A 25 4.32 -4.20 -24.95
C LYS A 25 4.00 -4.37 -23.47
N LEU A 26 2.72 -4.30 -23.11
CA LEU A 26 2.26 -4.62 -21.76
C LEU A 26 2.82 -6.01 -21.48
N ALA A 27 3.86 -6.08 -20.65
CA ALA A 27 4.30 -7.37 -20.14
C ALA A 27 3.09 -8.00 -19.45
N PRO A 28 2.79 -9.29 -19.68
CA PRO A 28 1.77 -9.95 -18.90
C PRO A 28 2.15 -9.82 -17.42
N ARG A 29 1.17 -9.43 -16.60
CA ARG A 29 1.33 -9.43 -15.14
C ARG A 29 1.24 -10.87 -14.69
N ASP A 30 2.28 -11.37 -14.06
CA ASP A 30 2.30 -12.73 -13.56
C ASP A 30 1.93 -12.76 -12.08
N VAL A 31 1.26 -13.84 -11.67
CA VAL A 31 1.14 -14.22 -10.27
C VAL A 31 2.32 -15.15 -9.99
N ILE A 32 3.22 -14.73 -9.11
CA ILE A 32 4.49 -15.41 -8.82
C ILE A 32 4.52 -15.94 -7.39
N ASP A 33 5.51 -16.78 -7.06
CA ASP A 33 5.69 -17.28 -5.70
C ASP A 33 5.87 -16.12 -4.70
N HIS A 34 5.33 -16.27 -3.48
CA HIS A 34 5.27 -15.18 -2.50
C HIS A 34 6.66 -14.68 -2.06
N ASP A 35 7.65 -15.56 -2.11
CA ASP A 35 9.06 -15.29 -1.78
C ASP A 35 9.89 -14.85 -3.00
N ALA A 36 9.30 -14.84 -4.20
CA ALA A 36 9.93 -14.33 -5.42
C ALA A 36 9.62 -12.85 -5.68
N VAL A 37 8.63 -12.27 -4.99
CA VAL A 37 8.28 -10.85 -5.13
C VAL A 37 9.37 -9.98 -4.51
N VAL A 38 10.03 -9.19 -5.36
CA VAL A 38 11.02 -8.21 -4.90
C VAL A 38 10.30 -6.94 -4.48
N GLY A 39 10.41 -6.60 -3.20
CA GLY A 39 9.88 -5.35 -2.64
C GLY A 39 10.63 -4.10 -3.12
N PHE A 40 10.17 -2.97 -2.62
CA PHE A 40 10.69 -1.64 -2.90
C PHE A 40 11.53 -1.15 -1.73
N ASP A 41 12.58 -0.39 -2.05
CA ASP A 41 13.24 0.45 -1.07
C ASP A 41 12.24 1.46 -0.48
N GLU A 42 12.50 1.90 0.75
CA GLU A 42 11.68 2.93 1.38
C GLU A 42 11.61 4.18 0.50
N THR A 43 10.41 4.51 0.02
CA THR A 43 10.18 5.58 -0.94
C THR A 43 8.88 6.30 -0.61
N VAL A 44 9.01 7.58 -0.27
CA VAL A 44 7.90 8.52 -0.06
C VAL A 44 8.10 9.78 -0.91
N PRO A 45 7.04 10.55 -1.20
CA PRO A 45 7.19 11.83 -1.88
C PRO A 45 8.07 12.79 -1.05
N ASP A 46 8.96 13.53 -1.70
CA ASP A 46 9.74 14.62 -1.07
C ASP A 46 8.84 15.85 -0.83
N SER A 47 7.94 15.73 0.15
CA SER A 47 6.92 16.71 0.48
C SER A 47 6.46 16.52 1.93
N THR A 48 5.60 17.42 2.42
CA THR A 48 4.94 17.28 3.73
C THR A 48 4.26 15.93 3.88
N VAL A 49 3.59 15.42 2.84
CA VAL A 49 2.91 14.10 2.89
C VAL A 49 3.89 12.97 3.17
N GLY A 50 5.05 12.96 2.51
CA GLY A 50 6.07 11.94 2.78
C GLY A 50 6.67 12.06 4.18
N GLN A 51 6.85 13.29 4.69
CA GLN A 51 7.29 13.51 6.07
C GLN A 51 6.28 12.96 7.08
N GLN A 52 4.98 13.09 6.79
CA GLN A 52 3.91 12.53 7.62
C GLN A 52 3.94 10.99 7.60
N TYR A 53 4.13 10.38 6.43
CA TYR A 53 4.25 8.92 6.32
C TYR A 53 5.39 8.35 7.16
N LEU A 54 6.55 9.01 7.14
CA LEU A 54 7.71 8.57 7.92
C LEU A 54 7.54 8.82 9.42
N ALA A 55 6.96 9.97 9.79
CA ALA A 55 6.75 10.31 11.20
C ALA A 55 5.76 9.36 11.90
N TYR A 56 4.70 8.96 11.20
CA TYR A 56 3.61 8.19 11.78
C TYR A 56 3.58 6.71 11.38
N GLN A 57 4.61 6.21 10.69
CA GLN A 57 4.71 4.79 10.32
C GLN A 57 4.63 3.92 11.59
N PRO A 58 3.66 3.02 11.73
CA PRO A 58 3.57 2.20 12.93
C PRO A 58 4.74 1.24 13.09
N TYR A 59 4.98 0.79 14.31
CA TYR A 59 5.72 -0.44 14.57
C TYR A 59 4.74 -1.61 14.54
N LEU A 60 5.14 -2.71 13.90
CA LEU A 60 4.33 -3.92 13.82
C LEU A 60 4.98 -5.06 14.61
N TYR A 61 4.34 -5.48 15.68
CA TYR A 61 4.66 -6.68 16.45
C TYR A 61 3.84 -7.85 15.90
N VAL A 62 4.50 -8.82 15.29
CA VAL A 62 3.87 -10.05 14.81
C VAL A 62 3.91 -11.07 15.95
N GLU A 63 2.77 -11.29 16.62
CA GLU A 63 2.69 -12.23 17.75
C GLU A 63 2.63 -13.68 17.27
N ASP A 64 1.85 -13.94 16.23
CA ASP A 64 1.78 -15.21 15.53
C ASP A 64 1.45 -15.02 14.03
N GLY A 65 1.38 -16.14 13.29
CA GLY A 65 1.12 -16.12 11.85
C GLY A 65 2.33 -15.78 10.99
N CYS A 66 2.07 -15.24 9.80
CA CYS A 66 3.11 -14.82 8.88
C CYS A 66 3.66 -13.44 9.23
N VAL A 67 4.95 -13.21 8.98
CA VAL A 67 5.49 -11.85 8.91
C VAL A 67 5.05 -11.17 7.60
N PRO A 68 5.15 -9.83 7.48
CA PRO A 68 4.81 -9.15 6.22
C PRO A 68 5.70 -9.55 5.05
N PHE A 69 5.15 -9.53 3.83
CA PHE A 69 5.84 -9.75 2.55
C PHE A 69 5.49 -8.64 1.54
N PRO A 70 6.32 -8.41 0.52
CA PRO A 70 5.93 -7.62 -0.64
C PRO A 70 4.78 -8.31 -1.40
N ALA A 71 3.71 -7.57 -1.67
CA ALA A 71 2.55 -8.08 -2.41
C ALA A 71 2.67 -7.91 -3.92
N VAL A 72 3.50 -6.96 -4.36
CA VAL A 72 3.72 -6.59 -5.76
C VAL A 72 5.17 -6.14 -5.95
N ASP A 73 5.74 -6.42 -7.12
CA ASP A 73 7.07 -5.93 -7.53
C ASP A 73 7.00 -4.74 -8.51
N ALA A 74 8.17 -4.23 -8.90
CA ALA A 74 8.28 -3.07 -9.79
C ALA A 74 7.77 -3.31 -11.22
N ASP A 75 7.70 -4.57 -11.66
CA ASP A 75 7.17 -4.96 -12.97
C ASP A 75 5.65 -5.19 -12.94
N GLY A 76 5.05 -5.19 -11.74
CA GLY A 76 3.63 -5.41 -11.52
C GLY A 76 3.24 -6.88 -11.42
N ASN A 77 4.19 -7.77 -11.13
CA ASN A 77 3.87 -9.13 -10.72
C ASN A 77 3.36 -9.11 -9.28
N THR A 78 2.35 -9.92 -8.98
CA THR A 78 1.77 -9.99 -7.63
C THR A 78 2.07 -11.32 -6.95
N SER A 79 2.18 -11.29 -5.63
CA SER A 79 2.32 -12.49 -4.81
C SER A 79 1.13 -13.43 -5.01
N GLY A 80 1.42 -14.70 -5.27
CA GLY A 80 0.45 -15.79 -5.26
C GLY A 80 0.08 -16.26 -3.86
N GLY A 81 0.77 -15.79 -2.82
CA GLY A 81 0.54 -16.17 -1.43
C GLY A 81 0.82 -17.64 -1.14
N LEU A 82 0.37 -18.10 0.02
CA LEU A 82 0.50 -19.47 0.51
C LEU A 82 -0.87 -20.10 0.74
N GLN A 83 -0.95 -21.42 0.58
CA GLN A 83 -2.12 -22.16 1.08
C GLN A 83 -2.10 -22.17 2.61
N PRO A 84 -3.26 -22.18 3.29
CA PRO A 84 -3.35 -22.34 4.75
C PRO A 84 -3.03 -23.79 5.20
N SER A 85 -1.92 -24.33 4.71
CA SER A 85 -1.35 -25.62 5.10
C SER A 85 -0.14 -25.43 6.01
N GLY A 86 0.24 -26.49 6.72
CA GLY A 86 1.32 -26.43 7.70
C GLY A 86 0.92 -25.65 8.96
N SER A 87 1.90 -25.27 9.78
CA SER A 87 1.67 -24.34 10.88
C SER A 87 1.28 -22.94 10.39
N PRO A 88 0.66 -22.11 11.24
CA PRO A 88 0.32 -20.71 10.94
C PRO A 88 1.43 -19.91 10.25
N SER A 89 2.69 -20.09 10.68
CA SER A 89 3.86 -19.37 10.15
C SER A 89 4.70 -20.17 9.14
N SER A 90 4.31 -21.41 8.79
CA SER A 90 5.09 -22.25 7.87
C SER A 90 5.29 -21.55 6.53
N ASP A 91 6.55 -21.44 6.11
CA ASP A 91 7.02 -20.85 4.85
C ASP A 91 6.81 -19.33 4.73
N CYS A 92 6.48 -18.65 5.84
CA CYS A 92 6.27 -17.20 5.90
C CYS A 92 6.72 -16.58 7.25
N ASP A 93 7.68 -17.18 7.94
CA ASP A 93 8.20 -16.70 9.23
C ASP A 93 9.38 -15.71 9.09
N SER A 94 9.89 -15.50 7.87
CA SER A 94 11.03 -14.63 7.60
C SER A 94 10.89 -13.89 6.28
N SER A 95 10.93 -12.56 6.35
CA SER A 95 11.00 -11.63 5.23
C SER A 95 11.44 -10.26 5.73
N THR A 96 12.06 -9.44 4.88
CA THR A 96 12.21 -8.01 5.15
C THR A 96 10.84 -7.32 5.23
N GLY A 97 9.86 -7.87 4.51
CA GLY A 97 8.52 -7.32 4.40
C GLY A 97 8.42 -6.04 3.58
N GLN A 98 7.23 -5.48 3.56
CA GLN A 98 6.91 -4.17 2.98
C GLN A 98 5.74 -3.59 3.78
N VAL A 99 5.70 -2.27 3.95
CA VAL A 99 4.49 -1.55 4.35
C VAL A 99 4.12 -0.56 3.25
N TYR A 100 2.83 -0.48 2.95
CA TYR A 100 2.26 0.41 1.94
C TYR A 100 1.49 1.53 2.63
N ALA A 101 1.63 2.77 2.16
CA ALA A 101 0.95 3.93 2.76
C ALA A 101 0.15 4.74 1.76
N ARG A 102 -1.06 5.17 2.12
CA ARG A 102 -1.87 6.12 1.35
C ARG A 102 -2.61 7.06 2.30
N SER A 103 -2.73 8.33 1.95
CA SER A 103 -3.46 9.30 2.76
C SER A 103 -4.47 10.12 2.00
N THR A 104 -5.31 10.78 2.77
CA THR A 104 -6.16 11.89 2.34
C THR A 104 -5.46 13.25 2.49
N ILE A 105 -4.20 13.26 2.92
CA ILE A 105 -3.42 14.47 3.11
C ILE A 105 -2.92 14.88 1.73
N SER A 106 -3.49 15.95 1.22
CA SER A 106 -3.01 16.62 0.00
C SER A 106 -2.60 18.03 0.35
N ASP A 107 -1.59 18.55 -0.33
CA ASP A 107 -1.18 19.95 -0.18
C ASP A 107 -2.36 20.90 -0.44
N GLY A 108 -2.79 21.62 0.60
CA GLY A 108 -3.82 22.66 0.52
C GLY A 108 -5.27 22.22 0.27
N SER A 109 -5.59 20.93 0.12
CA SER A 109 -6.96 20.48 -0.15
C SER A 109 -7.67 19.92 1.09
N VAL A 110 -8.98 20.19 1.20
CA VAL A 110 -9.86 19.64 2.23
C VAL A 110 -10.41 18.32 1.73
N SER A 111 -9.94 17.21 2.30
CA SER A 111 -10.56 15.89 2.13
C SER A 111 -11.91 15.85 2.82
N THR A 112 -12.87 15.11 2.24
CA THR A 112 -14.16 14.75 2.84
C THR A 112 -13.99 14.04 4.19
N TYR A 113 -12.89 13.32 4.38
CA TYR A 113 -12.66 12.43 5.51
C TYR A 113 -11.78 13.02 6.63
N GLY A 114 -11.24 14.23 6.46
CA GLY A 114 -10.19 14.76 7.35
C GLY A 114 -8.79 14.27 6.96
N ALA A 115 -7.83 14.34 7.88
CA ALA A 115 -6.42 13.98 7.66
C ALA A 115 -6.15 12.56 8.20
N GLY A 116 -6.17 11.57 7.32
CA GLY A 116 -5.93 10.17 7.67
C GLY A 116 -4.81 9.58 6.83
N ILE A 117 -3.97 8.77 7.47
CA ILE A 117 -2.94 7.96 6.81
C ILE A 117 -3.25 6.50 7.07
N MET A 118 -3.46 5.72 6.01
CA MET A 118 -3.59 4.28 6.10
C MET A 118 -2.23 3.64 5.80
N TYR A 119 -1.75 2.83 6.72
CA TYR A 119 -0.62 1.90 6.52
C TYR A 119 -1.19 0.50 6.36
N SER A 120 -0.61 -0.31 5.48
CA SER A 120 -1.10 -1.66 5.22
C SER A 120 0.03 -2.63 4.94
N TRP A 121 -0.14 -3.86 5.41
CA TRP A 121 0.78 -4.97 5.25
C TRP A 121 0.08 -6.12 4.54
N TYR A 122 0.86 -6.86 3.77
CA TYR A 122 0.44 -8.10 3.14
C TYR A 122 1.13 -9.27 3.80
N MET A 123 0.36 -10.30 4.13
CA MET A 123 0.87 -11.59 4.60
C MET A 123 0.50 -12.68 3.58
N PRO A 124 1.40 -13.65 3.28
CA PRO A 124 1.12 -14.67 2.27
C PRO A 124 -0.10 -15.54 2.54
N LYS A 125 -0.48 -15.72 3.80
CA LYS A 125 -1.70 -16.43 4.24
C LYS A 125 -2.14 -15.91 5.61
N ASP A 126 -3.43 -16.05 5.88
CA ASP A 126 -4.02 -15.95 7.21
C ASP A 126 -4.41 -17.37 7.63
N SER A 127 -3.81 -17.89 8.70
CA SER A 127 -4.07 -19.26 9.13
C SER A 127 -4.02 -19.37 10.66
N PRO A 128 -5.16 -19.33 11.37
CA PRO A 128 -5.18 -19.45 12.83
C PRO A 128 -4.84 -20.88 13.31
N SER A 129 -4.93 -21.87 12.42
CA SER A 129 -4.45 -23.24 12.62
C SER A 129 -4.37 -23.97 11.28
N THR A 130 -3.65 -25.10 11.26
CA THR A 130 -3.46 -25.92 10.06
C THR A 130 -4.79 -26.26 9.38
N GLY A 131 -4.90 -25.89 8.10
CA GLY A 131 -6.07 -26.16 7.26
C GLY A 131 -7.21 -25.17 7.43
N LEU A 132 -7.11 -24.20 8.33
CA LEU A 132 -8.07 -23.10 8.50
C LEU A 132 -7.48 -21.76 8.05
N GLY A 133 -8.37 -20.83 7.72
CA GLY A 133 -8.04 -19.50 7.21
C GLY A 133 -8.03 -19.48 5.68
N HIS A 134 -7.27 -18.57 5.10
CA HIS A 134 -7.23 -18.34 3.66
C HIS A 134 -5.84 -17.98 3.14
N ARG A 135 -5.69 -18.16 1.83
CA ARG A 135 -4.54 -17.64 1.08
C ARG A 135 -4.64 -16.12 1.02
N ASN A 136 -3.50 -15.46 1.16
CA ASN A 136 -3.36 -14.01 1.26
C ASN A 136 -4.01 -13.44 2.50
N ASP A 137 -3.44 -12.33 2.94
CA ASP A 137 -4.02 -11.49 3.97
C ASP A 137 -3.56 -10.06 3.74
N TRP A 138 -4.46 -9.13 4.02
CA TRP A 138 -4.23 -7.69 3.91
C TRP A 138 -4.85 -7.02 5.13
N GLU A 139 -3.97 -6.48 5.95
CA GLU A 139 -4.36 -5.77 7.17
C GLU A 139 -3.77 -4.36 7.14
N GLY A 140 -4.30 -3.48 7.99
CA GLY A 140 -3.83 -2.11 8.03
C GLY A 140 -4.17 -1.39 9.32
N VAL A 141 -3.70 -0.15 9.39
CA VAL A 141 -3.96 0.78 10.47
C VAL A 141 -4.20 2.14 9.86
N ILE A 142 -5.30 2.79 10.23
CA ILE A 142 -5.54 4.19 9.92
C ILE A 142 -5.12 5.03 11.12
N VAL A 143 -4.21 5.98 10.88
CA VAL A 143 -3.80 7.00 11.85
C VAL A 143 -4.48 8.30 11.45
N TRP A 144 -5.40 8.76 12.29
CA TRP A 144 -6.08 10.03 12.11
C TRP A 144 -5.32 11.16 12.79
N LEU A 145 -5.22 12.30 12.12
CA LEU A 145 -4.41 13.44 12.54
C LEU A 145 -5.28 14.69 12.70
N SER A 146 -4.98 15.49 13.72
CA SER A 146 -5.64 16.77 13.97
C SER A 146 -5.19 17.86 12.99
N ASP A 147 -3.93 17.81 12.57
CA ASP A 147 -3.29 18.76 11.67
C ASP A 147 -2.52 18.03 10.56
N LYS A 148 -2.66 18.52 9.32
CA LYS A 148 -2.09 17.91 8.10
C LYS A 148 -0.58 18.10 7.92
N SER A 149 0.04 18.90 8.79
CA SER A 149 1.42 19.36 8.68
C SER A 149 2.27 19.09 9.92
N SER A 150 1.65 18.84 11.08
CA SER A 150 2.37 18.50 12.30
C SER A 150 2.87 17.06 12.28
N THR A 151 4.09 16.82 12.77
CA THR A 151 4.70 15.49 12.94
C THR A 151 4.87 15.12 14.41
N THR A 152 4.15 15.77 15.32
CA THR A 152 4.23 15.50 16.77
C THR A 152 3.29 14.37 17.20
N ALA A 153 3.58 13.75 18.35
CA ALA A 153 2.74 12.69 18.93
C ALA A 153 1.31 13.19 19.24
N ASP A 154 1.19 14.36 19.88
CA ASP A 154 -0.10 14.99 20.23
C ASP A 154 -0.97 15.36 19.01
N ASN A 155 -0.46 15.17 17.78
CA ASN A 155 -1.26 15.36 16.57
C ASN A 155 -2.15 14.15 16.26
N ILE A 156 -1.80 12.97 16.77
CA ILE A 156 -2.56 11.73 16.54
C ILE A 156 -3.89 11.86 17.29
N ALA A 157 -4.97 11.91 16.53
CA ALA A 157 -6.33 12.04 17.03
C ALA A 157 -6.98 10.69 17.32
N ALA A 158 -6.63 9.67 16.53
CA ALA A 158 -7.02 8.28 16.74
C ALA A 158 -6.11 7.31 15.99
N VAL A 159 -6.08 6.07 16.47
CA VAL A 159 -5.45 4.93 15.80
C VAL A 159 -6.51 3.86 15.62
N CYS A 160 -6.72 3.41 14.39
CA CYS A 160 -7.73 2.42 14.04
C CYS A 160 -7.05 1.21 13.38
N PRO A 161 -6.74 0.15 14.12
CA PRO A 161 -6.31 -1.12 13.55
C PRO A 161 -7.48 -1.85 12.88
N SER A 162 -7.23 -2.54 11.77
CA SER A 162 -8.24 -3.35 11.08
C SER A 162 -8.52 -4.66 11.84
N ALA A 163 -9.78 -5.08 11.84
CA ALA A 163 -10.20 -6.37 12.38
C ALA A 163 -11.41 -6.90 11.60
N HIS A 164 -11.20 -7.97 10.82
CA HIS A 164 -12.27 -8.72 10.15
C HIS A 164 -13.23 -7.88 9.28
N GLY A 165 -12.67 -6.89 8.56
CA GLY A 165 -13.42 -5.99 7.69
C GLY A 165 -13.96 -4.74 8.39
N GLU A 166 -13.70 -4.57 9.68
CA GLU A 166 -13.98 -3.38 10.47
C GLU A 166 -12.67 -2.68 10.88
N TRP A 167 -12.80 -1.52 11.55
CA TRP A 167 -11.69 -0.69 12.03
C TRP A 167 -11.92 -0.32 13.50
N ASN A 168 -11.09 -0.85 14.40
CA ASN A 168 -11.21 -0.65 15.85
C ASN A 168 -10.54 0.66 16.28
N CYS A 169 -11.21 1.78 16.08
CA CYS A 169 -10.66 3.09 16.43
C CYS A 169 -10.55 3.34 17.94
N ASP A 170 -9.41 3.87 18.37
CA ASP A 170 -9.18 4.33 19.74
C ASP A 170 -8.54 5.73 19.74
N THR A 171 -9.00 6.60 20.66
CA THR A 171 -8.55 7.99 20.83
C THR A 171 -7.59 8.19 22.00
N ASP A 172 -7.54 7.27 22.97
CA ASP A 172 -6.83 7.44 24.25
C ASP A 172 -6.02 6.21 24.70
N GLY A 173 -6.35 5.02 24.20
CA GLY A 173 -5.82 3.71 24.58
C GLY A 173 -4.69 3.18 23.70
N PHE A 174 -4.36 3.88 22.60
CA PHE A 174 -3.19 3.51 21.80
C PHE A 174 -1.90 3.94 22.50
N THR A 175 -0.82 3.21 22.26
CA THR A 175 0.52 3.59 22.72
C THR A 175 1.42 3.94 21.54
N LEU A 176 2.46 4.72 21.83
CA LEU A 176 3.40 5.24 20.86
C LEU A 176 4.84 4.97 21.33
N ASP A 177 5.72 4.65 20.39
CA ASP A 177 7.16 4.90 20.54
C ASP A 177 7.53 6.16 19.73
N GLY A 178 7.77 7.26 20.44
CA GLY A 178 7.88 8.58 19.84
C GLY A 178 6.55 9.02 19.22
N THR A 179 6.49 9.03 17.88
CA THR A 179 5.33 9.43 17.08
C THR A 179 4.66 8.24 16.39
N ARG A 180 5.10 7.02 16.70
CA ARG A 180 4.79 5.82 15.92
C ARG A 180 3.87 4.91 16.72
N PRO A 181 2.63 4.65 16.27
CA PRO A 181 1.73 3.71 16.94
C PRO A 181 2.33 2.31 17.06
N LEU A 182 2.08 1.67 18.21
CA LEU A 182 2.45 0.28 18.44
C LEU A 182 1.26 -0.63 18.11
N ILE A 183 1.47 -1.51 17.14
CA ILE A 183 0.43 -2.34 16.55
C ILE A 183 0.85 -3.80 16.63
N LYS A 184 -0.09 -4.67 16.98
CA LYS A 184 0.09 -6.11 16.99
C LYS A 184 -0.72 -6.76 15.87
N TYR A 185 -0.12 -7.70 15.17
CA TYR A 185 -0.83 -8.67 14.32
C TYR A 185 -0.91 -10.00 15.06
N SER A 186 -2.12 -10.51 15.26
CA SER A 186 -2.33 -11.75 16.01
C SER A 186 -3.65 -12.45 15.65
N SER A 187 -3.73 -13.74 15.92
CA SER A 187 -4.96 -14.52 15.93
C SER A 187 -5.33 -14.98 17.34
N THR A 188 -6.62 -14.97 17.67
CA THR A 188 -7.14 -15.71 18.84
C THR A 188 -8.05 -16.83 18.37
N TRP A 189 -7.58 -18.07 18.52
CA TRP A 189 -8.33 -19.26 18.10
C TRP A 189 -9.80 -19.25 18.59
N PRO A 190 -10.80 -19.49 17.72
CA PRO A 190 -10.70 -19.97 16.34
C PRO A 190 -10.74 -18.87 15.26
N VAL A 191 -10.55 -17.62 15.65
CA VAL A 191 -10.69 -16.47 14.77
C VAL A 191 -9.39 -16.26 13.99
N ASN A 192 -9.52 -15.85 12.73
CA ASN A 192 -8.44 -15.43 11.85
C ASN A 192 -7.62 -14.26 12.44
N HIS A 193 -6.54 -13.85 11.76
CA HIS A 193 -5.73 -12.74 12.26
C HIS A 193 -6.47 -11.40 12.16
N GLN A 194 -6.04 -10.46 12.99
CA GLN A 194 -6.46 -9.06 13.01
C GLN A 194 -5.31 -8.18 13.50
N MET A 195 -5.48 -6.86 13.37
CA MET A 195 -4.62 -5.87 14.00
C MET A 195 -5.22 -5.39 15.31
N ASP A 196 -4.37 -5.18 16.32
CA ASP A 196 -4.73 -4.64 17.62
C ASP A 196 -3.71 -3.61 18.10
N LEU A 197 -4.09 -2.80 19.09
CA LEU A 197 -3.15 -1.98 19.85
C LEU A 197 -2.31 -2.88 20.77
N THR A 198 -1.08 -2.46 21.07
CA THR A 198 -0.19 -3.19 21.99
C THR A 198 0.73 -2.25 22.74
N ASP A 199 1.42 -2.76 23.76
CA ASP A 199 2.54 -2.07 24.44
C ASP A 199 3.91 -2.58 23.95
N GLU A 200 3.93 -3.62 23.11
CA GLU A 200 5.15 -4.24 22.61
C GLU A 200 5.69 -3.50 21.39
N VAL A 201 6.96 -3.11 21.44
CA VAL A 201 7.63 -2.48 20.30
C VAL A 201 7.99 -3.55 19.27
N GLY A 202 7.30 -3.51 18.14
CA GLY A 202 7.54 -4.39 17.00
C GLY A 202 8.66 -3.95 16.07
N GLY A 203 8.68 -4.53 14.87
CA GLY A 203 9.61 -4.19 13.80
C GLY A 203 9.07 -3.14 12.84
N THR A 204 9.90 -2.79 11.85
CA THR A 204 9.53 -1.92 10.73
C THR A 204 9.85 -2.60 9.42
N GLN A 205 9.18 -2.18 8.36
CA GLN A 205 9.40 -2.63 7.00
C GLN A 205 9.70 -1.40 6.13
N PRO A 206 10.40 -1.58 4.99
CA PRO A 206 10.53 -0.50 4.01
C PRO A 206 9.14 0.03 3.64
N LEU A 207 8.95 1.34 3.75
CA LEU A 207 7.67 1.98 3.46
C LEU A 207 7.62 2.46 2.01
N ILE A 208 6.59 2.07 1.27
CA ILE A 208 6.32 2.58 -0.08
C ILE A 208 4.99 3.33 -0.09
N ALA A 209 5.04 4.61 -0.44
CA ALA A 209 3.83 5.40 -0.63
C ALA A 209 3.08 4.95 -1.91
N TRP A 210 1.76 4.90 -1.85
CA TRP A 210 0.88 4.50 -2.95
C TRP A 210 1.10 5.35 -4.22
N GLU A 211 1.32 6.65 -4.02
CA GLU A 211 1.65 7.61 -5.08
C GLU A 211 3.09 7.47 -5.61
N SER A 212 3.97 6.76 -4.90
CA SER A 212 5.36 6.50 -5.28
C SER A 212 5.59 5.13 -5.92
N LEU A 213 4.58 4.24 -5.90
CA LEU A 213 4.62 2.99 -6.64
C LEU A 213 4.79 3.26 -8.15
N PRO A 214 5.57 2.44 -8.87
CA PRO A 214 5.51 2.41 -10.33
C PRO A 214 4.06 2.22 -10.79
N GLU A 215 3.66 2.93 -11.85
CA GLU A 215 2.28 2.88 -12.36
C GLU A 215 1.81 1.44 -12.62
N VAL A 216 2.70 0.59 -13.14
CA VAL A 216 2.42 -0.82 -13.42
C VAL A 216 2.13 -1.62 -12.14
N ALA A 217 2.86 -1.36 -11.05
CA ALA A 217 2.67 -2.00 -9.76
C ALA A 217 1.40 -1.52 -9.07
N ARG A 218 1.15 -0.20 -9.10
CA ARG A 218 -0.10 0.38 -8.60
C ARG A 218 -1.31 -0.19 -9.34
N GLN A 219 -1.26 -0.25 -10.66
CA GLN A 219 -2.35 -0.83 -11.46
C GLN A 219 -2.49 -2.35 -11.23
N ALA A 220 -1.39 -3.07 -11.02
CA ALA A 220 -1.44 -4.48 -10.64
C ALA A 220 -2.16 -4.66 -9.31
N LEU A 221 -1.84 -3.87 -8.29
CA LEU A 221 -2.58 -3.88 -7.03
C LEU A 221 -4.04 -3.51 -7.26
N GLN A 222 -4.37 -2.49 -8.05
CA GLN A 222 -5.76 -2.12 -8.35
C GLN A 222 -6.57 -3.30 -8.92
N ASP A 223 -5.99 -4.06 -9.85
CA ASP A 223 -6.71 -5.09 -10.59
C ASP A 223 -6.65 -6.49 -9.95
N ALA A 224 -5.65 -6.76 -9.11
CA ALA A 224 -5.41 -8.10 -8.56
C ALA A 224 -6.55 -8.57 -7.65
N ASP A 225 -6.90 -9.85 -7.81
CA ASP A 225 -7.81 -10.60 -6.95
C ASP A 225 -6.99 -11.42 -5.95
N PHE A 226 -7.01 -11.02 -4.68
CA PHE A 226 -6.33 -11.72 -3.59
C PHE A 226 -7.25 -12.71 -2.87
N GLY A 227 -8.41 -13.05 -3.46
CA GLY A 227 -9.38 -13.99 -2.88
C GLY A 227 -10.13 -13.35 -1.73
N ASP A 228 -10.01 -13.92 -0.54
CA ASP A 228 -10.70 -13.45 0.67
C ASP A 228 -10.08 -12.16 1.24
N ALA A 229 -8.82 -11.87 0.88
CA ALA A 229 -8.13 -10.65 1.28
C ALA A 229 -8.40 -9.49 0.30
N THR A 230 -8.61 -8.29 0.84
CA THR A 230 -8.87 -7.08 0.05
C THR A 230 -7.79 -6.04 0.30
N VAL A 231 -7.11 -5.59 -0.77
CA VAL A 231 -6.13 -4.48 -0.65
C VAL A 231 -6.88 -3.21 -0.19
N PRO A 232 -6.55 -2.64 0.97
CA PRO A 232 -7.39 -1.57 1.56
C PRO A 232 -7.08 -0.19 0.98
N LEU A 233 -6.00 -0.07 0.21
CA LEU A 233 -5.47 1.18 -0.34
C LEU A 233 -5.96 1.48 -1.77
N LYS A 234 -6.69 0.57 -2.43
CA LYS A 234 -7.15 0.76 -3.81
C LYS A 234 -8.18 1.87 -3.91
N ASP A 235 -8.35 2.47 -5.08
CA ASP A 235 -9.28 3.60 -5.28
C ASP A 235 -10.73 3.29 -4.87
N ASN A 236 -11.17 2.04 -5.06
CA ASN A 236 -12.53 1.61 -4.75
C ASN A 236 -12.72 1.14 -3.30
N THR A 237 -11.64 0.92 -2.53
CA THR A 237 -11.71 0.44 -1.14
C THR A 237 -11.28 1.51 -0.15
N PHE A 238 -10.32 2.36 -0.53
CA PHE A 238 -9.71 3.37 0.35
C PHE A 238 -10.75 4.31 0.98
N GLY A 239 -11.64 4.90 0.18
CA GLY A 239 -12.69 5.79 0.70
C GLY A 239 -13.65 5.09 1.66
N GLY A 240 -14.11 3.89 1.32
CA GLY A 240 -15.02 3.11 2.17
C GLY A 240 -14.38 2.72 3.50
N ASN A 241 -13.11 2.33 3.49
CA ASN A 241 -12.37 2.02 4.71
C ASN A 241 -12.25 3.23 5.63
N LEU A 242 -11.99 4.43 5.09
CA LEU A 242 -11.96 5.66 5.86
C LEU A 242 -13.33 6.03 6.44
N GLU A 243 -14.41 5.80 5.69
CA GLU A 243 -15.79 6.00 6.17
C GLU A 243 -16.18 5.04 7.29
N SER A 244 -15.65 3.82 7.28
CA SER A 244 -15.87 2.83 8.34
C SER A 244 -15.01 3.06 9.58
N ALA A 245 -13.91 3.82 9.46
CA ALA A 245 -12.95 4.08 10.54
C ALA A 245 -13.20 5.42 11.24
N THR A 246 -14.45 5.70 11.65
CA THR A 246 -14.79 6.92 12.40
C THR A 246 -14.46 6.79 13.89
N TYR A 247 -14.01 7.87 14.51
CA TYR A 247 -13.60 7.98 15.92
C TYR A 247 -14.22 9.21 16.60
#